data_AF-A0A3A4NHE9-F1
#
_entry.id   AF-A0A3A4NHE9-F1
#
_cell.length_a   1.000
_cell.length_b   1.000
_cell.length_c   1.000
_cell.angle_alpha   90.00
_cell.angle_beta   90.00
_cell.angle_gamma   90.00
#
_symmetry.space_group_name_H-M   'P 1'
#
loop_
_entity.id
_entity.type
_entity.pdbx_description
1 polymer ?
#
loop_
_entity_poly.entity_id
_entity_poly.type
_entity_poly.pdbx_seq_one_letter_code
_entity_poly.pdbx_strand_id
1 'polypeptide(L)' 'MIVYCGACSAQNFVSPERLAVREAPPRCWECGRELPLPGGEAATDGETDPKPSESNGSAE' A
#
# COMPACT_ATOMS: atom_id res chain seq x y z
N MET A 1 12.37 -9.98 7.37
CA MET A 1 11.70 -9.09 8.35
C MET A 1 10.22 -8.98 8.03
N ILE A 2 9.42 -8.60 9.02
CA ILE A 2 7.97 -8.45 8.89
C ILE A 2 7.66 -6.97 8.65
N VAL A 3 6.89 -6.68 7.59
CA VAL A 3 6.40 -5.34 7.25
C VAL A 3 4.87 -5.38 7.17
N TYR A 4 4.22 -4.40 7.79
CA TYR A 4 2.76 -4.26 7.71
C TYR A 4 2.38 -3.35 6.56
N CYS A 5 1.37 -3.75 5.79
CA CYS A 5 0.81 -2.89 4.76
C CYS A 5 -0.02 -1.78 5.42
N GLY A 6 0.28 -0.51 5.13
CA GLY A 6 -0.49 0.62 5.66
C GLY A 6 -1.93 0.72 5.12
N ALA A 7 -2.26 -0.01 4.04
CA ALA A 7 -3.57 0.07 3.40
C ALA A 7 -4.55 -1.01 3.85
N CYS A 8 -4.10 -2.26 3.99
CA CYS A 8 -4.95 -3.40 4.38
C CYS A 8 -4.52 -4.07 5.68
N SER A 9 -3.48 -3.55 6.36
CA SER A 9 -2.93 -4.10 7.60
C SER A 9 -2.39 -5.53 7.50
N ALA A 10 -2.28 -6.08 6.29
CA ALA A 10 -1.74 -7.42 6.07
C ALA A 10 -0.26 -7.48 6.47
N GLN A 11 0.12 -8.62 7.05
CA GLN A 11 1.50 -8.91 7.41
C GLN A 11 2.24 -9.45 6.19
N ASN A 12 3.38 -8.84 5.84
CA ASN A 12 4.18 -9.20 4.68
C ASN A 12 5.58 -9.61 5.12
N PHE A 13 6.04 -10.77 4.65
CA PHE A 13 7.38 -11.27 4.90
C PHE A 13 8.30 -10.81 3.77
N VAL A 14 9.25 -9.93 4.09
CA VAL A 14 10.20 -9.40 3.11
C VAL A 14 11.63 -9.66 3.59
N SER A 15 12.48 -10.21 2.74
CA SER A 15 13.90 -10.39 3.04
C SER A 15 14.58 -9.02 3.17
N PRO A 16 15.52 -8.85 4.12
CA PRO A 16 16.25 -7.59 4.28
C PRO A 16 17.01 -7.19 3.00
N GLU A 17 17.52 -8.14 2.22
CA GLU A 17 18.17 -7.83 0.94
C GLU A 17 17.19 -7.18 -0.06
N ARG A 18 15.93 -7.62 -0.09
CA ARG A 18 14.90 -7.02 -0.95
C ARG A 18 14.48 -5.62 -0.51
N LEU A 19 14.62 -5.29 0.76
CA LEU A 19 14.36 -3.92 1.25
C LEU A 19 15.53 -2.98 1.00
N ALA A 20 16.74 -3.51 0.91
CA ALA A 20 17.92 -2.74 0.51
C ALA A 20 17.88 -2.35 -0.98
N VAL A 21 17.23 -3.16 -1.83
CA VAL A 21 17.04 -2.87 -3.25
C VAL A 21 15.92 -1.84 -3.43
N ARG A 22 16.31 -0.57 -3.65
CA ARG A 22 15.37 0.55 -3.82
C ARG A 22 14.75 0.64 -5.21
N GLU A 23 15.30 -0.08 -6.19
CA GLU A 23 14.85 -0.05 -7.59
C GLU A 23 13.51 -0.78 -7.81
N ALA A 24 13.11 -1.66 -6.89
CA ALA A 24 11.86 -2.42 -6.98
C ALA A 24 11.25 -2.64 -5.59
N PRO A 25 10.40 -1.72 -5.09
CA PRO A 25 9.81 -1.86 -3.77
C PRO A 25 8.94 -3.13 -3.68
N PRO A 26 8.97 -3.84 -2.55
CA PRO A 26 8.13 -5.00 -2.33
C PRO A 26 6.65 -4.59 -2.30
N ARG A 27 5.81 -5.37 -2.97
CA ARG A 27 4.35 -5.17 -2.96
C ARG A 27 3.69 -6.08 -1.92
N CYS A 28 2.55 -5.62 -1.42
CA CYS A 28 1.71 -6.38 -0.52
C CYS A 28 1.14 -7.59 -1.25
N TRP A 29 1.22 -8.77 -0.63
CA TRP A 29 0.67 -10.00 -1.22
C TRP A 29 -0.86 -9.99 -1.29
N GLU A 30 -1.53 -9.25 -0.39
CA GLU A 30 -2.98 -9.17 -0.30
C GLU A 30 -3.56 -8.12 -1.26
N CYS A 31 -3.10 -6.86 -1.15
CA CYS A 31 -3.70 -5.74 -1.88
C CYS A 31 -2.85 -5.22 -3.06
N GLY A 32 -1.63 -5.74 -3.24
CA GLY A 32 -0.74 -5.35 -4.33
C GLY A 32 -0.07 -3.98 -4.20
N ARG A 33 -0.39 -3.18 -3.16
CA ARG A 33 0.24 -1.87 -2.93
C ARG A 33 1.70 -1.99 -2.49
N GLU A 34 2.49 -1.00 -2.82
CA GLU A 34 3.90 -0.92 -2.42
C GLU A 34 4.03 -0.78 -0.90
N LEU A 35 4.95 -1.55 -0.31
CA LEU A 35 5.24 -1.52 1.11
C LEU A 35 6.29 -0.46 1.40
N PRO A 36 6.21 0.22 2.56
CA PRO A 36 7.17 1.27 2.92
C PRO A 36 8.57 0.68 3.09
N LEU A 37 9.54 1.23 2.35
CA LEU A 37 10.97 0.89 2.50
C LEU A 37 11.58 1.69 3.66
N PRO A 38 12.33 1.06 4.58
CA PRO A 38 13.05 1.78 5.62
C PRO A 38 14.25 2.51 4.99
N GLY A 39 14.07 3.79 4.65
CA GLY A 39 15.17 4.66 4.24
C GLY A 39 14.86 5.63 3.12
N GLY A 40 13.72 5.52 2.43
CA GLY A 40 13.21 6.59 1.57
C GLY A 40 12.43 7.58 2.41
N GLU A 41 12.83 8.85 2.38
CA GLU A 41 11.95 9.96 2.75
C GLU A 41 10.54 9.63 2.26
N ALA A 42 9.58 9.74 3.18
CA ALA A 42 8.19 9.53 2.87
C ALA A 42 7.82 10.46 1.70
N ALA A 43 7.81 9.92 0.49
CA ALA A 43 7.03 10.46 -0.60
C ALA A 43 5.57 10.24 -0.17
N THR A 44 5.14 11.17 0.67
CA THR A 44 3.75 11.51 0.89
C THR A 44 3.27 12.12 -0.42
N ASP A 45 3.01 11.28 -1.40
CA ASP A 45 2.12 11.66 -2.48
C ASP A 45 0.74 11.21 -2.04
N GLY A 46 0.04 12.16 -1.41
CA GLY A 46 -1.38 12.04 -1.15
C GLY A 46 -2.16 11.93 -2.46
N GLU A 47 -3.40 11.47 -2.28
CA GLU A 47 -4.50 11.49 -3.25
C GLU A 47 -4.35 10.56 -4.46
N THR A 48 -5.20 9.53 -4.57
CA THR A 48 -6.59 9.78 -4.98
C THR A 48 -7.49 8.68 -4.41
N ASP A 49 -8.11 8.93 -3.26
CA ASP A 49 -9.50 8.54 -3.04
C ASP A 49 -10.36 9.77 -3.32
N PRO A 50 -11.15 9.71 -4.40
CA PRO A 50 -12.52 10.14 -4.27
C PRO A 50 -13.38 8.98 -4.74
N LYS A 51 -13.80 8.15 -3.80
CA LYS A 51 -15.05 7.43 -3.99
C LYS A 51 -16.15 8.13 -3.18
N PRO A 52 -16.84 9.09 -3.80
CA PRO A 52 -18.28 9.16 -3.66
C PRO A 52 -18.89 8.71 -5.00
N SER A 53 -19.07 7.40 -5.17
CA SER A 53 -20.13 6.94 -6.06
C SER A 53 -21.35 6.67 -5.20
N GLU A 54 -22.04 7.76 -4.85
CA GLU A 54 -23.48 7.70 -4.66
C GLU A 54 -24.09 7.13 -5.95
N SER A 55 -24.70 5.96 -5.86
CA SER A 55 -25.61 5.48 -6.89
C SER A 55 -27.02 5.75 -6.40
N ASN A 56 -27.66 6.66 -7.12
CA ASN A 56 -29.05 7.10 -6.97
C ASN A 56 -30.04 5.93 -6.92
N GLY A 57 -31.04 6.09 -6.06
CA GLY A 57 -32.46 5.89 -6.39
C GLY A 57 -32.98 4.46 -6.53
N SER A 58 -33.90 4.09 -5.65
CA SER A 58 -35.18 3.49 -6.03
C SER A 58 -36.13 3.67 -4.86
N ALA A 59 -37.00 4.68 -4.99
CA ALA A 59 -38.29 4.68 -4.33
C ALA A 59 -39.18 3.75 -5.11
N GLU A 60 -39.70 2.69 -4.47
CA GLU A 60 -41.06 2.14 -4.64
C GLU A 60 -41.46 1.44 -3.34
#